data_AF-A0A6N2CL78-F1
#
_entry.id   AF-A0A6N2CL78-F1
#
_cell.length_a   1.000
_cell.length_b   1.000
_cell.length_c   1.000
_cell.angle_alpha   90.00
_cell.angle_beta   90.00
_cell.angle_gamma   90.00
#
_symmetry.space_group_name_H-M   'P 1'
#
loop_
_entity.id
_entity.type
_entity.pdbx_description
1 polymer ?
#
loop_
_entity_poly.entity_id
_entity_poly.type
_entity_poly.pdbx_seq_one_letter_code
_entity_poly.pdbx_strand_id
1 'polypeptide(L)'
;MITLLSTLILLAGCSAPEEKKSARIQQALQLSESGAHSEAIDVLEELAAQYPNDVEILSSIGRIYTAEGDHTMAAFFLEQAHLQAPDDTELLFRTYQSLSASNQPAGHLLEKLVTQSPDAMNAELWARLGQDRRAANKTQPALDAYLKSHDLERASSETAAAIGQLFLDMENLAQAETWLERAADNDDANALPALFGLLDIKLRQKDWAEAETIMAQLDAQFPGAVEASQWEQARQELDRWRQAQDRMQAQLARAEAERKAAEAEAEAASESASTGSTPSETPEDSTTTASTTTASASTGSADDRSAGKAQIITDLEAAGAMADTPAIEATEAISAAEMAFNRSIEFDPTITIEPADPDVSFQVDFDQAALADPTIYSIDTTEPSTLPDPVALAAPSDLPGALEDFEDFSPPQLAPVRPDASPRSIEELLAEAEMAELDRD
;
A
#
# COMPACT_ATOMS: atom_id res chain seq x y z
N MET A 1 -75.14 -43.12 6.83
CA MET A 1 -74.97 -41.67 6.60
C MET A 1 -74.85 -41.00 7.97
N ILE A 2 -73.68 -41.11 8.61
CA ILE A 2 -73.23 -40.42 9.85
C ILE A 2 -71.79 -40.94 9.99
N THR A 3 -70.79 -40.08 9.78
CA THR A 3 -69.36 -40.18 10.17
C THR A 3 -68.51 -39.40 9.15
N LEU A 4 -68.63 -38.07 9.13
CA LEU A 4 -67.67 -37.19 8.44
C LEU A 4 -67.92 -35.72 8.84
N LEU A 5 -67.85 -35.41 10.14
CA LEU A 5 -67.94 -34.02 10.59
C LEU A 5 -67.26 -33.79 11.96
N SER A 6 -66.07 -34.34 12.18
CA SER A 6 -65.34 -34.14 13.46
C SER A 6 -63.83 -33.95 13.33
N THR A 7 -63.32 -33.54 12.17
CA THR A 7 -61.88 -33.27 11.97
C THR A 7 -61.64 -31.89 11.38
N LEU A 8 -62.23 -30.84 11.97
CA LEU A 8 -61.97 -29.45 11.58
C LEU A 8 -62.13 -28.45 12.74
N ILE A 9 -61.57 -28.73 13.91
CA ILE A 9 -61.52 -27.76 15.03
C ILE A 9 -60.20 -27.90 15.81
N LEU A 10 -59.06 -27.76 15.14
CA LEU A 10 -57.74 -27.71 15.81
C LEU A 10 -56.78 -26.64 15.24
N LEU A 11 -57.25 -25.75 14.37
CA LEU A 11 -56.43 -24.69 13.75
C LEU A 11 -56.69 -23.26 14.28
N ALA A 12 -57.62 -23.07 15.23
CA ALA A 12 -57.97 -21.74 15.74
C ALA A 12 -57.22 -21.33 17.03
N GLY A 13 -56.29 -22.16 17.54
CA GLY A 13 -55.63 -21.95 18.84
C GLY A 13 -54.23 -21.35 18.80
N CYS A 14 -53.56 -21.30 17.65
CA CYS A 14 -52.15 -20.88 17.56
C CYS A 14 -51.95 -19.39 17.30
N SER A 15 -52.99 -18.62 17.00
CA SER A 15 -52.85 -17.18 16.70
C SER A 15 -52.82 -16.30 17.96
N ALA A 16 -53.51 -16.68 19.03
CA ALA A 16 -53.71 -15.79 20.18
C ALA A 16 -52.42 -15.42 20.96
N PRO A 17 -51.43 -16.32 21.16
CA PRO A 17 -50.17 -15.95 21.80
C PRO A 17 -49.25 -15.11 20.89
N GLU A 18 -49.16 -15.45 19.61
CA GLU A 18 -48.38 -14.72 18.59
C GLU A 18 -48.95 -13.31 18.35
N GLU A 19 -50.27 -13.17 18.32
CA GLU A 19 -50.95 -11.87 18.18
C GLU A 19 -50.73 -10.98 19.41
N LYS A 20 -50.66 -11.56 20.61
CA LYS A 20 -50.30 -10.82 21.83
C LYS A 20 -48.84 -10.39 21.83
N LYS A 21 -47.92 -11.28 21.42
CA LYS A 21 -46.49 -10.97 21.29
C LYS A 21 -46.27 -9.80 20.35
N SER A 22 -46.78 -9.91 19.12
CA SER A 22 -46.65 -8.86 18.10
C SER A 22 -47.31 -7.54 18.53
N ALA A 23 -48.49 -7.57 19.17
CA ALA A 23 -49.11 -6.35 19.72
C ALA A 23 -48.26 -5.66 20.79
N ARG A 24 -47.61 -6.43 21.68
CA ARG A 24 -46.71 -5.87 22.71
C ARG A 24 -45.40 -5.34 22.11
N ILE A 25 -44.86 -5.99 21.07
CA ILE A 25 -43.72 -5.46 20.32
C ILE A 25 -44.09 -4.11 19.68
N GLN A 26 -45.24 -4.04 19.00
CA GLN A 26 -45.72 -2.79 18.40
C GLN A 26 -45.94 -1.68 19.44
N GLN A 27 -46.47 -2.03 20.62
CA GLN A 27 -46.57 -1.10 21.74
C GLN A 27 -45.21 -0.54 22.16
N ALA A 28 -44.20 -1.39 22.34
CA ALA A 28 -42.85 -0.96 22.68
C ALA A 28 -42.25 -0.04 21.61
N LEU A 29 -42.41 -0.40 20.34
CA LEU A 29 -41.91 0.41 19.23
C LEU A 29 -42.58 1.80 19.20
N GLN A 30 -43.88 1.89 19.47
CA GLN A 30 -44.60 3.16 19.57
C GLN A 30 -44.15 3.99 20.79
N LEU A 31 -43.83 3.37 21.92
CA LEU A 31 -43.22 4.04 23.08
C LEU A 31 -41.84 4.61 22.72
N SER A 32 -41.02 3.85 21.99
CA SER A 32 -39.73 4.35 21.51
C SER A 32 -39.88 5.51 20.53
N GLU A 33 -40.87 5.48 19.64
CA GLU A 33 -41.14 6.59 18.70
C GLU A 33 -41.57 7.88 19.42
N SER A 34 -42.18 7.77 20.61
CA SER A 34 -42.51 8.93 21.45
C SER A 34 -41.35 9.40 22.35
N GLY A 35 -40.18 8.76 22.25
CA GLY A 35 -38.98 9.06 23.05
C GLY A 35 -38.93 8.34 24.40
N ALA A 36 -39.92 7.51 24.72
CA ALA A 36 -39.95 6.70 25.94
C ALA A 36 -39.16 5.38 25.74
N HIS A 37 -37.86 5.51 25.45
CA HIS A 37 -36.99 4.35 25.15
C HIS A 37 -36.89 3.36 26.32
N SER A 38 -36.74 3.85 27.56
CA SER A 38 -36.66 2.97 28.74
C SER A 38 -37.92 2.13 28.94
N GLU A 39 -39.11 2.74 28.86
CA GLU A 39 -40.39 2.03 28.97
C GLU A 39 -40.57 1.02 27.83
N ALA A 40 -40.11 1.34 26.62
CA ALA A 40 -40.13 0.43 25.49
C ALA A 40 -39.24 -0.80 25.73
N ILE A 41 -38.04 -0.59 26.27
CA ILE A 41 -37.10 -1.66 26.65
C ILE A 41 -37.72 -2.55 27.74
N ASP A 42 -38.29 -1.99 28.80
CA ASP A 42 -38.94 -2.76 29.88
C ASP A 42 -40.01 -3.73 29.31
N VAL A 43 -40.84 -3.25 28.38
CA VAL A 43 -41.87 -4.07 27.72
C VAL A 43 -41.25 -5.21 26.91
N LEU A 44 -40.14 -4.96 26.21
CA LEU A 44 -39.47 -5.97 25.40
C LEU A 44 -38.64 -6.95 26.23
N GLU A 45 -38.06 -6.54 27.36
CA GLU A 45 -37.34 -7.42 28.28
C GLU A 45 -38.29 -8.42 28.95
N GLU A 46 -39.50 -7.97 29.35
CA GLU A 46 -40.56 -8.87 29.82
C GLU A 46 -40.97 -9.91 28.75
N LEU A 47 -40.98 -9.50 27.49
CA LEU A 47 -41.22 -10.40 26.37
C LEU A 47 -40.05 -11.35 26.13
N ALA A 48 -38.82 -10.86 26.18
CA ALA A 48 -37.61 -11.65 26.00
C ALA A 48 -37.46 -12.73 27.09
N ALA A 49 -37.93 -12.46 28.32
CA ALA A 49 -37.99 -13.45 29.39
C ALA A 49 -38.97 -14.62 29.08
N GLN A 50 -40.02 -14.37 28.30
CA GLN A 50 -41.00 -15.38 27.89
C GLN A 50 -40.62 -16.09 26.58
N TYR A 51 -39.94 -15.36 25.69
CA TYR A 51 -39.52 -15.80 24.36
C TYR A 51 -38.02 -15.54 24.18
N PRO A 52 -37.17 -16.30 24.89
CA PRO A 52 -35.72 -16.12 24.78
C PRO A 52 -35.27 -16.40 23.35
N ASN A 53 -34.36 -15.57 22.84
CA ASN A 53 -33.81 -15.67 21.49
C ASN A 53 -34.82 -15.46 20.34
N ASP A 54 -35.99 -14.87 20.60
CA ASP A 54 -36.89 -14.46 19.51
C ASP A 54 -36.28 -13.30 18.72
N VAL A 55 -36.11 -13.51 17.41
CA VAL A 55 -35.44 -12.57 16.49
C VAL A 55 -36.13 -11.20 16.49
N GLU A 56 -37.46 -11.17 16.48
CA GLU A 56 -38.23 -9.92 16.37
C GLU A 56 -38.09 -9.10 17.65
N ILE A 57 -38.11 -9.76 18.81
CA ILE A 57 -37.92 -9.10 20.11
C ILE A 57 -36.49 -8.56 20.24
N LEU A 58 -35.47 -9.39 19.99
CA LEU A 58 -34.06 -8.97 20.07
C LEU A 58 -33.74 -7.83 19.09
N SER A 59 -34.22 -7.94 17.84
CA SER A 59 -34.05 -6.90 16.83
C SER A 59 -34.77 -5.60 17.22
N SER A 60 -35.96 -5.69 17.84
CA SER A 60 -36.68 -4.52 18.34
C SER A 60 -35.93 -3.81 19.47
N ILE A 61 -35.37 -4.58 20.42
CA ILE A 61 -34.51 -4.04 21.49
C ILE A 61 -33.31 -3.31 20.87
N GLY A 62 -32.59 -3.97 19.97
CA GLY A 62 -31.44 -3.38 19.29
C GLY A 62 -31.78 -2.09 18.56
N ARG A 63 -32.92 -2.05 17.86
CA ARG A 63 -33.40 -0.85 17.14
C ARG A 63 -33.69 0.32 18.07
N ILE A 64 -34.21 0.06 19.26
CA ILE A 64 -34.48 1.10 20.26
C ILE A 64 -33.17 1.67 20.79
N TYR A 65 -32.19 0.83 21.12
CA TYR A 65 -30.85 1.30 21.51
C TYR A 65 -30.16 2.09 20.38
N THR A 66 -30.35 1.69 19.11
CA THR A 66 -29.87 2.50 17.97
C THR A 66 -30.51 3.88 17.96
N ALA A 67 -31.81 3.99 18.22
CA ALA A 67 -32.54 5.26 18.26
C ALA A 67 -32.13 6.14 19.45
N GLU A 68 -31.77 5.54 20.58
CA GLU A 68 -31.21 6.21 21.76
C GLU A 68 -29.75 6.67 21.56
N GLY A 69 -29.05 6.10 20.58
CA GLY A 69 -27.63 6.36 20.31
C GLY A 69 -26.67 5.46 21.08
N ASP A 70 -27.17 4.48 21.84
CA ASP A 70 -26.36 3.44 22.46
C ASP A 70 -26.03 2.34 21.45
N HIS A 71 -25.06 2.64 20.58
CA HIS A 71 -24.64 1.71 19.53
C HIS A 71 -24.00 0.43 20.07
N THR A 72 -23.47 0.45 21.29
CA THR A 72 -22.86 -0.74 21.92
C THR A 72 -23.93 -1.74 22.32
N MET A 73 -24.97 -1.29 23.02
CA MET A 73 -26.11 -2.16 23.37
C MET A 73 -26.91 -2.56 22.13
N ALA A 74 -27.06 -1.66 21.16
CA ALA A 74 -27.66 -2.00 19.88
C ALA A 74 -26.92 -3.15 19.18
N ALA A 75 -25.59 -3.06 19.08
CA ALA A 75 -24.77 -4.10 18.48
C ALA A 75 -24.95 -5.44 19.20
N PHE A 76 -24.90 -5.45 20.53
CA PHE A 76 -25.08 -6.67 21.34
C PHE A 76 -26.38 -7.40 21.03
N PHE A 77 -27.53 -6.71 21.05
CA PHE A 77 -28.83 -7.33 20.81
C PHE A 77 -29.04 -7.70 19.33
N LEU A 78 -28.54 -6.89 18.40
CA LEU A 78 -28.62 -7.20 16.97
C LEU A 78 -27.74 -8.39 16.58
N GLU A 79 -26.56 -8.54 17.17
CA GLU A 79 -25.72 -9.73 16.98
C GLU A 79 -26.44 -10.98 17.48
N GLN A 80 -27.06 -10.92 18.67
CA GLN A 80 -27.87 -12.03 19.17
C GLN A 80 -29.02 -12.39 18.23
N ALA A 81 -29.74 -11.39 17.71
CA ALA A 81 -30.79 -11.61 16.73
C ALA A 81 -30.23 -12.25 15.45
N HIS A 82 -29.10 -11.74 14.94
CA HIS A 82 -28.45 -12.25 13.73
C HIS A 82 -27.98 -13.69 13.87
N LEU A 83 -27.55 -14.11 15.07
CA LEU A 83 -27.21 -15.52 15.35
C LEU A 83 -28.40 -16.46 15.16
N GLN A 84 -29.62 -15.98 15.40
CA GLN A 84 -30.85 -16.77 15.24
C GLN A 84 -31.37 -16.74 13.80
N ALA A 85 -31.11 -15.66 13.05
CA ALA A 85 -31.50 -15.49 11.66
C ALA A 85 -30.30 -15.09 10.78
N PRO A 86 -29.33 -15.99 10.54
CA PRO A 86 -28.09 -15.67 9.84
C PRO A 86 -28.28 -15.34 8.35
N ASP A 87 -29.43 -15.68 7.77
CA ASP A 87 -29.75 -15.44 6.35
C ASP A 87 -30.63 -14.19 6.14
N ASP A 88 -30.98 -13.47 7.21
CA ASP A 88 -31.68 -12.20 7.12
C ASP A 88 -30.68 -11.07 6.78
N THR A 89 -30.66 -10.66 5.51
CA THR A 89 -29.79 -9.60 4.99
C THR A 89 -30.05 -8.25 5.66
N GLU A 90 -31.30 -7.92 5.97
CA GLU A 90 -31.66 -6.64 6.61
C GLU A 90 -31.11 -6.59 8.04
N LEU A 91 -31.27 -7.70 8.77
CA LEU A 91 -30.70 -7.84 10.11
C LEU A 91 -29.18 -7.85 10.10
N LEU A 92 -28.57 -8.53 9.12
CA LEU A 92 -27.12 -8.50 8.89
C LEU A 92 -26.63 -7.05 8.72
N PHE A 93 -27.30 -6.28 7.88
CA PHE A 93 -26.91 -4.89 7.60
C PHE A 93 -27.07 -3.99 8.84
N ARG A 94 -28.16 -4.11 9.59
CA ARG A 94 -28.38 -3.37 10.85
C ARG A 94 -27.31 -3.71 11.91
N THR A 95 -26.93 -4.97 11.99
CA THR A 95 -25.87 -5.44 12.90
C THR A 95 -24.53 -4.81 12.50
N TYR A 96 -24.20 -4.82 11.20
CA TYR A 96 -23.02 -4.13 10.68
C TYR A 96 -23.02 -2.64 11.01
N GLN A 97 -24.14 -1.94 10.81
CA GLN A 97 -24.26 -0.50 11.10
C GLN A 97 -24.00 -0.22 12.58
N SER A 98 -24.55 -1.02 13.49
CA SER A 98 -24.40 -0.82 14.94
C SER A 98 -22.98 -1.15 15.43
N LEU A 99 -22.34 -2.20 14.92
CA LEU A 99 -20.94 -2.49 15.20
C LEU A 99 -20.02 -1.38 14.67
N SER A 100 -20.25 -0.90 13.44
CA SER A 100 -19.49 0.20 12.86
C SER A 100 -19.64 1.49 13.68
N ALA A 101 -20.86 1.84 14.09
CA ALA A 101 -21.13 3.04 14.89
C ALA A 101 -20.56 2.96 16.31
N SER A 102 -20.39 1.75 16.86
CA SER A 102 -19.71 1.52 18.14
C SER A 102 -18.19 1.33 18.01
N ASN A 103 -17.61 1.57 16.82
CA ASN A 103 -16.19 1.36 16.52
C ASN A 103 -15.70 -0.07 16.77
N GLN A 104 -16.60 -1.06 16.66
CA GLN A 104 -16.26 -2.47 16.78
C GLN A 104 -15.93 -3.08 15.40
N PRO A 105 -15.09 -4.13 15.34
CA PRO A 105 -14.76 -4.79 14.07
C PRO A 105 -15.99 -5.41 13.39
N ALA A 106 -16.38 -4.86 12.24
CA ALA A 106 -17.58 -5.28 11.51
C ALA A 106 -17.29 -5.91 10.13
N GLY A 107 -16.02 -5.99 9.71
CA GLY A 107 -15.65 -6.42 8.35
C GLY A 107 -16.10 -7.83 7.97
N HIS A 108 -16.21 -8.73 8.95
CA HIS A 108 -16.73 -10.08 8.73
C HIS A 108 -18.20 -10.07 8.26
N LEU A 109 -19.00 -9.08 8.67
CA LEU A 109 -20.38 -8.92 8.22
C LEU A 109 -20.43 -8.35 6.80
N LEU A 110 -19.49 -7.49 6.40
CA LEU A 110 -19.36 -7.05 5.00
C LEU A 110 -18.96 -8.19 4.06
N GLU A 111 -18.05 -9.06 4.49
CA GLU A 111 -17.68 -10.28 3.73
C GLU A 111 -18.89 -11.22 3.55
N LYS A 112 -19.77 -11.28 4.55
CA LYS A 112 -21.03 -12.02 4.46
C LYS A 112 -22.04 -11.31 3.55
N LEU A 113 -22.17 -9.99 3.67
CA LEU A 113 -23.11 -9.17 2.90
C LEU A 113 -22.80 -9.24 1.40
N VAL A 114 -21.53 -9.13 1.00
CA VAL A 114 -21.13 -9.25 -0.40
C VAL A 114 -21.43 -10.64 -0.98
N THR A 115 -21.47 -11.68 -0.15
CA THR A 115 -21.78 -13.05 -0.57
C THR A 115 -23.29 -13.30 -0.65
N GLN A 116 -24.05 -12.83 0.35
CA GLN A 116 -25.50 -13.05 0.45
C GLN A 116 -26.31 -12.10 -0.42
N SER A 117 -25.88 -10.85 -0.56
CA SER A 117 -26.61 -9.81 -1.28
C SER A 117 -25.64 -8.81 -1.93
N PRO A 118 -24.97 -9.22 -3.03
CA PRO A 118 -24.04 -8.34 -3.75
C PRO A 118 -24.68 -7.02 -4.18
N ASP A 119 -25.98 -7.03 -4.51
CA ASP A 119 -26.73 -5.85 -4.94
C ASP A 119 -26.95 -4.82 -3.82
N ALA A 120 -26.82 -5.24 -2.55
CA ALA A 120 -26.88 -4.33 -1.41
C ALA A 120 -25.56 -3.57 -1.18
N MET A 121 -24.48 -3.98 -1.84
CA MET A 121 -23.18 -3.32 -1.73
C MET A 121 -23.17 -2.03 -2.55
N ASN A 122 -23.12 -0.90 -1.86
CA ASN A 122 -22.90 0.40 -2.48
C ASN A 122 -21.40 0.78 -2.47
N ALA A 123 -21.10 1.90 -3.09
CA ALA A 123 -19.78 2.52 -3.14
C ALA A 123 -19.06 2.53 -1.77
N GLU A 124 -19.71 3.09 -0.75
CA GLU A 124 -19.16 3.24 0.61
C GLU A 124 -18.84 1.89 1.26
N LEU A 125 -19.73 0.91 1.13
CA LEU A 125 -19.53 -0.43 1.69
C LEU A 125 -18.37 -1.17 1.01
N TRP A 126 -18.19 -0.98 -0.28
CA TRP A 126 -17.02 -1.51 -1.00
C TRP A 126 -15.72 -0.88 -0.52
N ALA A 127 -15.69 0.44 -0.27
CA ALA A 127 -14.51 1.11 0.28
C ALA A 127 -14.17 0.58 1.68
N ARG A 128 -15.18 0.44 2.54
CA ARG A 128 -15.00 -0.12 3.89
C ARG A 128 -14.52 -1.57 3.86
N LEU A 129 -15.06 -2.39 2.95
CA LEU A 129 -14.58 -3.75 2.75
C LEU A 129 -13.12 -3.79 2.27
N GLY A 130 -12.74 -2.86 1.39
CA GLY A 130 -11.34 -2.69 0.97
C GLY A 130 -10.41 -2.36 2.13
N GLN A 131 -10.84 -1.45 3.01
CA GLN A 131 -10.11 -1.08 4.23
C GLN A 131 -9.92 -2.27 5.17
N ASP A 132 -10.99 -3.00 5.46
CA ASP A 132 -10.94 -4.15 6.36
C ASP A 132 -10.06 -5.29 5.78
N ARG A 133 -10.12 -5.52 4.47
CA ARG A 133 -9.26 -6.51 3.79
C ARG A 133 -7.80 -6.08 3.76
N ARG A 134 -7.52 -4.78 3.56
CA ARG A 134 -6.16 -4.24 3.62
C ARG A 134 -5.58 -4.39 5.03
N ALA A 135 -6.34 -4.05 6.06
CA ALA A 135 -5.92 -4.24 7.46
C ALA A 135 -5.65 -5.73 7.79
N ALA A 136 -6.34 -6.65 7.11
CA ALA A 136 -6.09 -8.09 7.18
C ALA A 136 -4.95 -8.59 6.27
N ASN A 137 -4.16 -7.70 5.65
CA ASN A 137 -3.10 -8.00 4.68
C ASN A 137 -3.56 -8.81 3.45
N LYS A 138 -4.83 -8.69 3.07
CA LYS A 138 -5.38 -9.31 1.85
C LYS A 138 -5.25 -8.35 0.67
N THR A 139 -4.02 -8.14 0.17
CA THR A 139 -3.69 -7.10 -0.82
C THR A 139 -4.59 -7.10 -2.06
N GLN A 140 -4.67 -8.22 -2.77
CA GLN A 140 -5.49 -8.34 -3.99
C GLN A 140 -7.01 -8.19 -3.71
N PRO A 141 -7.61 -8.93 -2.75
CA PRO A 141 -9.02 -8.73 -2.40
C PRO A 141 -9.36 -7.31 -1.92
N ALA A 142 -8.42 -6.60 -1.29
CA ALA A 142 -8.60 -5.22 -0.88
C ALA A 142 -8.65 -4.30 -2.08
N LEU A 143 -7.71 -4.45 -3.02
CA LEU A 143 -7.69 -3.69 -4.27
C LEU A 143 -8.98 -3.88 -5.06
N ASP A 144 -9.43 -5.13 -5.24
CA ASP A 144 -10.68 -5.44 -5.94
C ASP A 144 -11.89 -4.76 -5.30
N ALA A 145 -11.93 -4.67 -3.97
CA ALA A 145 -13.01 -4.02 -3.24
C ALA A 145 -12.95 -2.50 -3.42
N TYR A 146 -11.77 -1.89 -3.30
CA TYR A 146 -11.62 -0.45 -3.54
C TYR A 146 -11.98 -0.05 -4.97
N LEU A 147 -11.59 -0.83 -5.98
CA LEU A 147 -11.94 -0.56 -7.38
C LEU A 147 -13.45 -0.66 -7.65
N LYS A 148 -14.20 -1.41 -6.84
CA LYS A 148 -15.68 -1.48 -6.90
C LYS A 148 -16.37 -0.32 -6.18
N SER A 149 -15.65 0.45 -5.38
CA SER A 149 -16.24 1.49 -4.53
C SER A 149 -16.63 2.77 -5.26
N HIS A 150 -16.19 3.01 -6.50
CA HIS A 150 -16.55 4.21 -7.26
C HIS A 150 -16.15 4.08 -8.72
N ASP A 151 -16.67 4.95 -9.59
CA ASP A 151 -16.05 5.21 -10.89
C ASP A 151 -14.64 5.72 -10.63
N LEU A 152 -13.60 5.10 -11.20
CA LEU A 152 -12.18 5.39 -10.92
C LEU A 152 -11.86 6.90 -10.90
N GLU A 153 -12.53 7.71 -11.71
CA GLU A 153 -12.37 9.18 -11.77
C GLU A 153 -12.89 9.95 -10.55
N ARG A 154 -13.80 9.38 -9.76
CA ARG A 154 -14.42 9.99 -8.56
C ARG A 154 -13.91 9.38 -7.26
N ALA A 155 -12.77 8.69 -7.29
CA ALA A 155 -12.12 8.17 -6.10
C ALA A 155 -11.91 9.29 -5.07
N SER A 156 -12.28 9.05 -3.81
CA SER A 156 -11.83 9.93 -2.73
C SER A 156 -10.31 9.88 -2.63
N SER A 157 -9.69 10.96 -2.14
CA SER A 157 -8.25 11.01 -1.87
C SER A 157 -7.78 9.85 -0.98
N GLU A 158 -8.57 9.51 0.06
CA GLU A 158 -8.34 8.37 0.94
C GLU A 158 -8.29 7.04 0.15
N THR A 159 -9.26 6.82 -0.73
CA THR A 159 -9.32 5.59 -1.50
C THR A 159 -8.22 5.53 -2.54
N ALA A 160 -7.92 6.64 -3.20
CA ALA A 160 -6.80 6.74 -4.15
C ALA A 160 -5.46 6.45 -3.46
N ALA A 161 -5.23 7.00 -2.26
CA ALA A 161 -4.03 6.71 -1.47
C ALA A 161 -3.95 5.23 -1.09
N ALA A 162 -5.08 4.63 -0.68
CA ALA A 162 -5.13 3.21 -0.34
C ALA A 162 -4.83 2.30 -1.55
N ILE A 163 -5.41 2.60 -2.72
CA ILE A 163 -5.13 1.89 -3.97
C ILE A 163 -3.66 2.04 -4.36
N GLY A 164 -3.14 3.27 -4.32
CA GLY A 164 -1.74 3.57 -4.63
C GLY A 164 -0.76 2.78 -3.76
N GLN A 165 -1.02 2.74 -2.44
CA GLN A 165 -0.22 1.93 -1.51
C GLN A 165 -0.31 0.43 -1.81
N LEU A 166 -1.50 -0.09 -2.13
CA LEU A 166 -1.64 -1.50 -2.50
C LEU A 166 -0.84 -1.84 -3.77
N PHE A 167 -0.76 -0.92 -4.75
CA PHE A 167 0.09 -1.10 -5.92
C PHE A 167 1.59 -1.04 -5.59
N LEU A 168 2.01 -0.22 -4.63
CA LEU A 168 3.38 -0.25 -4.10
C LEU A 168 3.72 -1.61 -3.48
N ASP A 169 2.82 -2.14 -2.65
CA ASP A 169 3.01 -3.44 -1.99
C ASP A 169 3.13 -4.60 -3.01
N MET A 170 2.60 -4.41 -4.22
CA MET A 170 2.70 -5.35 -5.34
C MET A 170 3.84 -5.05 -6.32
N GLU A 171 4.70 -4.06 -6.00
CA GLU A 171 5.81 -3.59 -6.84
C GLU A 171 5.36 -3.07 -8.23
N ASN A 172 4.09 -2.69 -8.38
CA ASN A 172 3.56 -2.07 -9.59
C ASN A 172 3.67 -0.54 -9.49
N LEU A 173 4.91 -0.05 -9.65
CA LEU A 173 5.25 1.37 -9.45
C LEU A 173 4.46 2.30 -10.38
N ALA A 174 4.20 1.89 -11.63
CA ALA A 174 3.49 2.72 -12.60
C ALA A 174 2.04 3.01 -12.19
N GLN A 175 1.32 1.98 -11.73
CA GLN A 175 -0.05 2.18 -11.23
C GLN A 175 -0.06 2.88 -9.88
N ALA A 176 0.88 2.55 -8.99
CA ALA A 176 1.01 3.21 -7.70
C ALA A 176 1.16 4.72 -7.87
N GLU A 177 2.06 5.15 -8.74
CA GLU A 177 2.33 6.56 -9.03
C GLU A 177 1.05 7.31 -9.45
N THR A 178 0.31 6.78 -10.43
CA THR A 178 -0.93 7.41 -10.93
C THR A 178 -1.96 7.62 -9.81
N TRP A 179 -2.13 6.63 -8.93
CA TRP A 179 -3.10 6.69 -7.85
C TRP A 179 -2.66 7.58 -6.70
N LEU A 180 -1.37 7.60 -6.39
CA LEU A 180 -0.81 8.45 -5.34
C LEU A 180 -0.77 9.91 -5.76
N GLU A 181 -0.51 10.24 -7.03
CA GLU A 181 -0.62 11.61 -7.56
C GLU A 181 -2.02 12.17 -7.32
N ARG A 182 -3.06 11.40 -7.69
CA ARG A 182 -4.45 11.80 -7.45
C ARG A 182 -4.76 12.04 -5.97
N ALA A 183 -4.16 11.25 -5.08
CA ALA A 183 -4.33 11.43 -3.65
C ALA A 183 -3.59 12.68 -3.13
N ALA A 184 -2.40 12.96 -3.67
CA ALA A 184 -1.58 14.11 -3.30
C ALA A 184 -2.18 15.46 -3.75
N ASP A 185 -2.92 15.48 -4.86
CA ASP A 185 -3.52 16.69 -5.44
C ASP A 185 -4.63 17.34 -4.58
N ASN A 186 -5.18 16.63 -3.59
CA ASN A 186 -6.37 17.08 -2.85
C ASN A 186 -6.10 17.93 -1.59
N ASP A 187 -4.85 18.30 -1.30
CA ASP A 187 -4.43 19.12 -0.14
C ASP A 187 -5.11 18.72 1.20
N ASP A 188 -5.25 17.40 1.45
CA ASP A 188 -5.86 16.86 2.65
C ASP A 188 -4.93 15.91 3.43
N ALA A 189 -5.41 15.33 4.52
CA ALA A 189 -4.62 14.46 5.39
C ALA A 189 -4.03 13.23 4.68
N ASN A 190 -4.63 12.80 3.56
CA ASN A 190 -4.15 11.68 2.76
C ASN A 190 -3.05 12.07 1.76
N ALA A 191 -2.80 13.37 1.54
CA ALA A 191 -1.72 13.83 0.69
C ALA A 191 -0.35 13.48 1.28
N LEU A 192 -0.18 13.52 2.61
CA LEU A 192 1.09 13.17 3.26
C LEU A 192 1.55 11.72 2.97
N PRO A 193 0.77 10.66 3.27
CA PRO A 193 1.17 9.31 2.93
C PRO A 193 1.31 9.09 1.42
N ALA A 194 0.51 9.79 0.60
CA ALA A 194 0.62 9.72 -0.85
C ALA A 194 1.95 10.29 -1.37
N LEU A 195 2.36 11.46 -0.90
CA LEU A 195 3.63 12.11 -1.24
C LEU A 195 4.83 11.29 -0.77
N PHE A 196 4.76 10.65 0.40
CA PHE A 196 5.81 9.71 0.81
C PHE A 196 5.90 8.49 -0.11
N GLY A 197 4.76 7.95 -0.56
CA GLY A 197 4.73 6.88 -1.55
C GLY A 197 5.35 7.32 -2.88
N LEU A 198 5.01 8.52 -3.37
CA LEU A 198 5.61 9.07 -4.59
C LEU A 198 7.11 9.30 -4.45
N LEU A 199 7.56 9.80 -3.29
CA LEU A 199 8.98 9.99 -3.00
C LEU A 199 9.73 8.64 -3.06
N ASP A 200 9.19 7.58 -2.46
CA ASP A 200 9.76 6.23 -2.55
C ASP A 200 9.91 5.81 -4.02
N ILE A 201 8.85 5.96 -4.82
CA ILE A 201 8.86 5.62 -6.25
C ILE A 201 9.97 6.36 -6.99
N LYS A 202 10.06 7.68 -6.83
CA LYS A 202 11.05 8.50 -7.55
C LYS A 202 12.49 8.17 -7.14
N LEU A 203 12.72 7.93 -5.85
CA LEU A 203 14.04 7.49 -5.36
C LEU A 203 14.43 6.11 -5.92
N ARG A 204 13.50 5.14 -5.96
CA ARG A 204 13.74 3.82 -6.58
C ARG A 204 14.03 3.91 -8.08
N GLN A 205 13.33 4.79 -8.77
CA GLN A 205 13.54 5.09 -10.20
C GLN A 205 14.83 5.89 -10.45
N LYS A 206 15.48 6.42 -9.39
CA LYS A 206 16.62 7.34 -9.45
C LYS A 206 16.29 8.64 -10.18
N ASP A 207 15.01 9.03 -10.15
CA ASP A 207 14.56 10.31 -10.64
C ASP A 207 14.74 11.36 -9.54
N TRP A 208 16.01 11.79 -9.38
CA TRP A 208 16.41 12.71 -8.33
C TRP A 208 15.75 14.09 -8.47
N ALA A 209 15.41 14.49 -9.68
CA ALA A 209 14.77 15.78 -9.95
C ALA A 209 13.33 15.79 -9.45
N GLU A 210 12.53 14.78 -9.80
CA GLU A 210 11.16 14.67 -9.30
C GLU A 210 11.14 14.39 -7.79
N ALA A 211 12.08 13.60 -7.27
CA ALA A 211 12.21 13.39 -5.83
C ALA A 211 12.49 14.70 -5.07
N GLU A 212 13.31 15.61 -5.62
CA GLU A 212 13.54 16.95 -5.05
C GLU A 212 12.26 17.80 -5.07
N THR A 213 11.48 17.74 -6.15
CA THR A 213 10.18 18.44 -6.26
C THR A 213 9.19 17.95 -5.20
N ILE A 214 9.05 16.64 -5.04
CA ILE A 214 8.16 16.04 -4.04
C ILE A 214 8.64 16.39 -2.62
N MET A 215 9.95 16.39 -2.38
CA MET A 215 10.52 16.78 -1.09
C MET A 215 10.17 18.25 -0.74
N ALA A 216 10.27 19.15 -1.72
CA ALA A 216 9.88 20.54 -1.54
C ALA A 216 8.37 20.70 -1.29
N GLN A 217 7.53 19.89 -1.95
CA GLN A 217 6.09 19.86 -1.70
C GLN A 217 5.77 19.36 -0.29
N LEU A 218 6.43 18.30 0.17
CA LEU A 218 6.33 17.78 1.54
C LEU A 218 6.70 18.86 2.58
N ASP A 219 7.77 19.62 2.35
CA ASP A 219 8.18 20.70 3.25
C ASP A 219 7.19 21.86 3.29
N ALA A 220 6.59 22.19 2.15
CA ALA A 220 5.63 23.26 2.04
C ALA A 220 4.28 22.90 2.69
N GLN A 221 3.77 21.69 2.43
CA GLN A 221 2.47 21.24 2.91
C GLN A 221 2.52 20.67 4.33
N PHE A 222 3.61 19.99 4.68
CA PHE A 222 3.76 19.25 5.95
C PHE A 222 5.13 19.55 6.61
N PRO A 223 5.37 20.79 7.08
CA PRO A 223 6.66 21.16 7.67
C PRO A 223 7.06 20.24 8.83
N GLY A 224 8.27 19.67 8.77
CA GLY A 224 8.79 18.75 9.79
C GLY A 224 8.43 17.28 9.60
N ALA A 225 7.56 16.94 8.64
CA ALA A 225 7.13 15.55 8.44
C ALA A 225 8.25 14.66 7.90
N VAL A 226 9.09 15.19 7.01
CA VAL A 226 10.22 14.45 6.44
C VAL A 226 11.22 14.10 7.54
N GLU A 227 11.57 15.05 8.41
CA GLU A 227 12.52 14.88 9.51
C GLU A 227 12.02 13.89 10.57
N ALA A 228 10.69 13.80 10.75
CA ALA A 228 10.06 12.84 11.63
C ALA A 228 9.87 11.43 11.00
N SER A 229 10.29 11.25 9.74
CA SER A 229 10.05 10.02 8.97
C SER A 229 11.34 9.30 8.60
N GLN A 230 11.20 8.13 7.98
CA GLN A 230 12.32 7.37 7.41
C GLN A 230 13.03 8.08 6.24
N TRP A 231 12.46 9.16 5.70
CA TRP A 231 12.96 9.86 4.52
C TRP A 231 14.00 10.95 4.82
N GLU A 232 14.35 11.17 6.10
CA GLU A 232 15.40 12.14 6.49
C GLU A 232 16.73 11.85 5.77
N GLN A 233 17.12 10.58 5.65
CA GLN A 233 18.35 10.19 4.96
C GLN A 233 18.28 10.50 3.46
N ALA A 234 17.13 10.29 2.82
CA ALA A 234 16.92 10.60 1.42
C ALA A 234 17.10 12.08 1.11
N ARG A 235 16.71 12.98 2.05
CA ARG A 235 16.99 14.42 1.94
C ARG A 235 18.49 14.69 1.84
N GLN A 236 19.28 14.10 2.73
CA GLN A 236 20.73 14.30 2.74
C GLN A 236 21.38 13.79 1.44
N GLU A 237 20.84 12.72 0.85
CA GLU A 237 21.29 12.20 -0.43
C GLU A 237 20.97 13.14 -1.59
N LEU A 238 19.75 13.68 -1.62
CA LEU A 238 19.34 14.69 -2.61
C LEU A 238 20.20 15.95 -2.53
N ASP A 239 20.48 16.45 -1.32
CA ASP A 239 21.35 17.61 -1.12
C ASP A 239 22.77 17.35 -1.66
N ARG A 240 23.32 16.15 -1.41
CA ARG A 240 24.64 15.76 -1.93
C ARG A 240 24.64 15.65 -3.44
N TRP A 241 23.59 15.07 -4.02
CA TRP A 241 23.42 14.96 -5.46
C TRP A 241 23.35 16.35 -6.11
N ARG A 242 22.56 17.27 -5.53
CA ARG A 242 22.43 18.66 -6.00
C ARG A 242 23.76 19.40 -5.98
N GLN A 243 24.49 19.30 -4.87
CA GLN A 243 25.84 19.89 -4.76
C GLN A 243 26.82 19.30 -5.78
N ALA A 244 26.72 18.00 -6.08
CA ALA A 244 27.57 17.37 -7.09
C ALA A 244 27.23 17.90 -8.50
N GLN A 245 25.94 18.09 -8.81
CA GLN A 245 25.47 18.67 -10.07
C GLN A 245 25.99 20.10 -10.25
N ASP A 246 25.88 20.94 -9.20
CA ASP A 246 26.37 22.32 -9.24
C ASP A 246 27.89 22.39 -9.44
N ARG A 247 28.65 21.49 -8.81
CA ARG A 247 30.10 21.39 -9.01
C ARG A 247 30.45 21.01 -10.45
N MET A 248 29.70 20.07 -11.05
CA MET A 248 29.92 19.66 -12.43
C MET A 248 29.64 20.81 -13.40
N GLN A 249 28.51 21.50 -13.23
CA GLN A 249 28.18 22.67 -14.06
C GLN A 249 29.22 23.78 -13.93
N ALA A 250 29.70 24.05 -12.72
CA ALA A 250 30.77 25.04 -12.50
C ALA A 250 32.10 24.65 -13.17
N GLN A 251 32.44 23.36 -13.22
CA GLN A 251 33.63 22.87 -13.93
C GLN A 251 33.50 23.05 -15.45
N LEU A 252 32.35 22.70 -16.03
CA LEU A 252 32.07 22.89 -17.45
C LEU A 252 32.14 24.38 -17.83
N ALA A 253 31.52 25.26 -17.05
CA ALA A 253 31.56 26.70 -17.28
C ALA A 253 32.98 27.27 -17.21
N ARG A 254 33.83 26.77 -16.29
CA ARG A 254 35.25 27.16 -16.21
C ARG A 254 36.03 26.68 -17.44
N ALA A 255 35.84 25.43 -17.85
CA ALA A 255 36.51 24.88 -19.03
C ALA A 255 36.13 25.64 -20.31
N GLU A 256 34.86 26.00 -20.48
CA GLU A 256 34.41 26.84 -21.60
C GLU A 256 35.02 28.25 -21.56
N ALA A 257 35.12 28.85 -20.38
CA ALA A 257 35.75 30.17 -20.22
C ALA A 257 37.26 30.12 -20.54
N GLU A 258 37.96 29.09 -20.07
CA GLU A 258 39.37 28.85 -20.38
C GLU A 258 39.59 28.61 -21.88
N ARG A 259 38.71 27.85 -22.54
CA ARG A 259 38.75 27.64 -23.99
C ARG A 259 38.59 28.94 -24.76
N LYS A 260 37.55 29.73 -24.43
CA LYS A 260 37.30 31.04 -25.07
C LYS A 260 38.47 32.02 -24.86
N ALA A 261 39.08 32.01 -23.67
CA ALA A 261 40.25 32.82 -23.39
C ALA A 261 41.45 32.40 -24.26
N ALA A 262 41.71 31.09 -24.39
CA ALA A 262 42.77 30.57 -25.23
C ALA A 262 42.56 30.86 -26.73
N GLU A 263 41.31 30.76 -27.22
CA GLU A 263 40.94 31.14 -28.59
C GLU A 263 41.19 32.64 -28.84
N ALA A 264 40.76 33.51 -27.94
CA ALA A 264 40.98 34.96 -28.05
C ALA A 264 42.48 35.33 -28.01
N GLU A 265 43.27 34.67 -27.16
CA GLU A 265 44.73 34.84 -27.12
C GLU A 265 45.40 34.38 -28.42
N ALA A 266 44.94 33.26 -29.00
CA ALA A 266 45.44 32.75 -30.29
C ALA A 266 45.10 33.68 -31.46
N GLU A 267 43.88 34.23 -31.51
CA GLU A 267 43.48 35.23 -32.49
C GLU A 267 44.32 36.50 -32.36
N ALA A 268 44.48 37.04 -31.14
CA ALA A 268 45.33 38.21 -30.88
C ALA A 268 46.80 37.98 -31.27
N ALA A 269 47.34 36.77 -31.03
CA ALA A 269 48.69 36.40 -31.44
C ALA A 269 48.82 36.32 -32.97
N SER A 270 47.79 35.86 -33.68
CA SER A 270 47.78 35.78 -35.14
C SER A 270 47.72 37.17 -35.82
N GLU A 271 46.97 38.12 -35.25
CA GLU A 271 46.94 39.51 -35.73
C GLU A 271 48.26 40.25 -35.47
N SER A 272 48.91 39.98 -34.33
CA SER A 272 50.25 40.54 -34.04
C SER A 272 51.34 39.96 -34.93
N ALA A 273 51.20 38.72 -35.43
CA ALA A 273 52.14 38.12 -36.37
C ALA A 273 51.98 38.66 -37.81
N SER A 274 50.80 39.18 -38.17
CA SER A 274 50.54 39.81 -39.48
C SER A 274 51.17 41.20 -39.63
N THR A 275 51.49 41.89 -38.52
CA THR A 275 52.01 43.28 -38.52
C THR A 275 53.53 43.40 -38.38
N GLY A 276 54.26 42.29 -38.24
CA GLY A 276 55.72 42.26 -38.08
C GLY A 276 56.44 41.45 -39.16
N SER A 277 56.61 42.01 -40.37
CA SER A 277 57.54 41.45 -41.37
C SER A 277 58.47 42.55 -41.91
N THR A 278 59.71 42.56 -41.39
CA THR A 278 60.89 43.12 -42.07
C THR A 278 62.03 42.12 -41.94
N PRO A 279 62.69 41.70 -43.04
CA PRO A 279 63.70 40.66 -43.01
C PRO A 279 65.09 41.23 -42.70
N SER A 280 65.91 40.49 -41.96
CA SER A 280 67.35 40.73 -41.91
C SER A 280 68.11 39.41 -41.92
N GLU A 281 69.03 39.31 -42.87
CA GLU A 281 69.80 38.15 -43.28
C GLU A 281 70.89 37.74 -42.27
N THR A 282 71.13 36.43 -42.25
CA THR A 282 72.30 35.66 -41.76
C THR A 282 73.62 36.10 -42.45
N PRO A 283 74.86 35.70 -42.04
CA PRO A 283 75.32 34.29 -42.08
C PRO A 283 76.34 33.82 -41.00
N GLU A 284 76.27 32.51 -40.73
CA GLU A 284 77.34 31.48 -40.63
C GLU A 284 78.75 31.84 -40.08
N ASP A 285 79.30 31.04 -39.16
CA ASP A 285 80.07 29.83 -39.49
C ASP A 285 80.68 29.19 -38.20
N SER A 286 81.34 28.06 -38.38
CA SER A 286 81.32 26.86 -37.55
C SER A 286 82.66 26.55 -36.85
N THR A 287 82.65 25.44 -36.09
CA THR A 287 83.75 24.50 -35.69
C THR A 287 84.19 24.53 -34.21
N THR A 288 83.80 23.53 -33.39
CA THR A 288 84.33 22.14 -33.20
C THR A 288 85.51 22.09 -32.20
N THR A 289 85.36 21.58 -30.97
CA THR A 289 85.78 20.24 -30.43
C THR A 289 85.75 20.36 -28.89
N ALA A 290 85.62 19.36 -28.00
CA ALA A 290 85.32 17.93 -27.97
C ALA A 290 85.35 17.46 -26.48
N SER A 291 84.86 16.24 -26.21
CA SER A 291 84.84 15.44 -24.96
C SER A 291 83.51 15.51 -24.19
N THR A 292 82.77 14.42 -23.93
CA THR A 292 83.22 13.17 -23.26
C THR A 292 82.18 12.05 -23.46
N THR A 293 82.62 10.93 -24.05
CA THR A 293 82.46 9.51 -23.65
C THR A 293 81.10 8.90 -23.23
N THR A 294 80.73 7.82 -23.95
CA THR A 294 80.01 6.57 -23.56
C THR A 294 78.56 6.67 -23.02
N ALA A 295 77.59 5.83 -23.35
CA ALA A 295 77.49 4.67 -24.23
C ALA A 295 76.00 4.27 -24.36
N SER A 296 75.71 3.50 -25.40
CA SER A 296 74.59 2.56 -25.55
C SER A 296 73.29 3.04 -26.20
N ALA A 297 72.93 2.28 -27.23
CA ALA A 297 71.94 2.55 -28.25
C ALA A 297 70.52 2.15 -27.86
N SER A 298 69.53 2.92 -28.35
CA SER A 298 68.46 2.35 -29.18
C SER A 298 67.81 3.43 -30.04
N THR A 299 67.87 3.20 -31.34
CA THR A 299 67.29 3.97 -32.44
C THR A 299 65.76 3.78 -32.46
N GLY A 300 64.99 4.85 -32.73
CA GLY A 300 63.57 4.72 -33.08
C GLY A 300 62.76 6.02 -33.00
N SER A 301 62.73 6.77 -34.11
CA SER A 301 61.86 7.87 -34.53
C SER A 301 60.86 8.51 -33.54
N ALA A 302 60.96 9.83 -33.41
CA ALA A 302 60.08 10.70 -32.62
C ALA A 302 58.90 11.33 -33.40
N ASP A 303 58.57 10.85 -34.60
CA ASP A 303 57.52 11.48 -35.44
C ASP A 303 56.10 10.91 -35.28
N ASP A 304 55.88 9.86 -34.48
CA ASP A 304 54.59 9.13 -34.48
C ASP A 304 53.66 9.46 -33.29
N ARG A 305 54.06 10.37 -32.38
CA ARG A 305 53.22 10.76 -31.22
C ARG A 305 52.38 12.03 -31.44
N SER A 306 52.66 12.78 -32.50
CA SER A 306 51.88 13.97 -32.91
C SER A 306 50.65 13.58 -33.71
N ALA A 307 50.77 12.61 -34.64
CA ALA A 307 49.67 12.13 -35.47
C ALA A 307 48.56 11.44 -34.67
N GLY A 308 48.92 10.64 -33.65
CA GLY A 308 47.93 9.95 -32.80
C GLY A 308 47.06 10.91 -31.97
N LYS A 309 47.61 12.06 -31.54
CA LYS A 309 46.82 13.07 -30.79
C LYS A 309 45.87 13.85 -31.70
N ALA A 310 46.27 14.14 -32.93
CA ALA A 310 45.41 14.80 -33.91
C ALA A 310 44.21 13.92 -34.32
N GLN A 311 44.43 12.60 -34.44
CA GLN A 311 43.35 11.64 -34.73
C GLN A 311 42.35 11.56 -33.57
N ILE A 312 42.80 11.53 -32.32
CA ILE A 312 41.91 11.50 -31.14
C ILE A 312 41.06 12.78 -31.05
N ILE A 313 41.61 13.94 -31.40
CA ILE A 313 40.85 15.20 -31.42
C ILE A 313 39.81 15.18 -32.55
N THR A 314 40.16 14.63 -33.72
CA THR A 314 39.24 14.52 -34.86
C THR A 314 38.09 13.55 -34.55
N ASP A 315 38.39 12.43 -33.89
CA ASP A 315 37.39 11.43 -33.48
C ASP A 315 36.48 11.98 -32.36
N LEU A 316 37.00 12.86 -31.49
CA LEU A 316 36.22 13.52 -30.42
C LEU A 316 35.33 14.65 -30.96
N GLU A 317 35.79 15.41 -31.96
CA GLU A 317 34.98 16.42 -32.67
C GLU A 317 33.87 15.77 -33.51
N ALA A 318 34.14 14.62 -34.14
CA ALA A 318 33.12 13.84 -34.84
C ALA A 318 32.05 13.27 -33.89
N ALA A 319 32.43 12.89 -32.66
CA ALA A 319 31.49 12.45 -31.63
C ALA A 319 30.65 13.60 -31.05
N GLY A 320 31.22 14.80 -30.90
CA GLY A 320 30.50 16.00 -30.49
C GLY A 320 29.45 16.44 -31.54
N ALA A 321 29.78 16.36 -32.83
CA ALA A 321 28.85 16.69 -33.91
C ALA A 321 27.61 15.76 -33.98
N MET A 322 27.72 14.52 -33.49
CA MET A 322 26.56 13.61 -33.40
C MET A 322 25.68 13.86 -32.17
N ALA A 323 26.21 14.46 -31.10
CA ALA A 323 25.46 14.77 -29.88
C ALA A 323 24.66 16.08 -30.00
N ASP A 324 25.12 17.03 -30.83
CA ASP A 324 24.46 18.33 -31.08
C ASP A 324 23.56 18.33 -32.32
N THR A 325 23.30 17.17 -32.93
CA THR A 325 22.27 17.08 -33.97
C THR A 325 20.91 17.03 -33.27
N PRO A 326 20.05 18.06 -33.38
CA PRO A 326 18.70 17.97 -32.82
C PRO A 326 17.99 16.82 -33.51
N ALA A 327 17.25 16.01 -32.73
CA ALA A 327 16.34 15.04 -33.30
C ALA A 327 15.42 15.78 -34.29
N ILE A 328 15.54 15.46 -35.58
CA ILE A 328 14.50 15.81 -36.54
C ILE A 328 13.34 14.91 -36.16
N GLU A 329 12.48 15.40 -35.28
CA GLU A 329 11.10 14.96 -35.29
C GLU A 329 10.56 15.31 -36.68
N ALA A 330 10.29 14.27 -37.47
CA ALA A 330 9.38 14.41 -38.58
C ALA A 330 8.01 14.76 -37.98
N THR A 331 7.78 16.05 -37.75
CA THR A 331 6.43 16.57 -37.66
C THR A 331 5.84 16.37 -39.05
N GLU A 332 5.14 15.26 -39.26
CA GLU A 332 4.09 15.22 -40.27
C GLU A 332 3.05 16.26 -39.84
N ALA A 333 3.31 17.50 -40.23
CA ALA A 333 2.28 18.49 -40.40
C ALA A 333 1.32 17.91 -41.43
N ILE A 334 0.23 17.32 -40.94
CA ILE A 334 -0.95 17.04 -41.74
C ILE A 334 -1.41 18.40 -42.24
N SER A 335 -1.00 18.71 -43.47
CA SER A 335 -1.48 19.90 -44.16
C SER A 335 -2.99 19.77 -44.34
N ALA A 336 -3.69 20.89 -44.19
CA ALA A 336 -5.13 21.01 -44.36
C ALA A 336 -5.60 20.85 -45.83
N ALA A 337 -5.07 19.86 -46.54
CA ALA A 337 -5.38 19.50 -47.93
C ALA A 337 -5.66 18.00 -48.13
N GLU A 338 -5.80 17.20 -47.05
CA GLU A 338 -6.24 15.78 -47.12
C GLU A 338 -7.58 15.51 -46.42
N MET A 339 -8.40 16.55 -46.22
CA MET A 339 -9.85 16.36 -46.07
C MET A 339 -10.49 16.14 -47.44
N ALA A 340 -10.35 14.92 -47.99
CA ALA A 340 -11.35 14.26 -48.84
C ALA A 340 -10.74 13.04 -49.56
N PHE A 341 -10.75 11.86 -48.94
CA PHE A 341 -10.88 10.61 -49.71
C PHE A 341 -11.58 9.53 -48.88
N ASN A 342 -12.91 9.55 -48.96
CA ASN A 342 -13.73 8.39 -48.71
C ASN A 342 -13.45 7.36 -49.83
N ARG A 343 -12.58 6.39 -49.59
CA ARG A 343 -12.46 5.20 -50.44
C ARG A 343 -12.48 3.96 -49.56
N SER A 344 -13.61 3.27 -49.64
CA SER A 344 -13.87 1.94 -49.12
C SER A 344 -12.68 1.01 -49.41
N ILE A 345 -12.10 0.42 -48.36
CA ILE A 345 -11.14 -0.67 -48.51
C ILE A 345 -11.94 -1.91 -48.89
N GLU A 346 -11.82 -2.33 -50.14
CA GLU A 346 -12.39 -3.57 -50.66
C GLU A 346 -11.45 -4.72 -50.29
N PHE A 347 -11.98 -5.72 -49.59
CA PHE A 347 -11.24 -6.90 -49.13
C PHE A 347 -10.82 -7.74 -50.34
N ASP A 348 -9.51 -7.90 -50.56
CA ASP A 348 -8.93 -8.80 -51.55
C ASP A 348 -8.60 -10.16 -50.90
N PRO A 349 -9.39 -11.22 -51.17
CA PRO A 349 -9.19 -12.54 -50.57
C PRO A 349 -8.00 -13.31 -51.15
N THR A 350 -7.16 -12.71 -52.01
CA THR A 350 -5.98 -13.37 -52.60
C THR A 350 -4.67 -13.07 -51.88
N ILE A 351 -4.68 -12.21 -50.86
CA ILE A 351 -3.51 -11.93 -50.03
C ILE A 351 -3.37 -13.03 -48.96
N THR A 352 -2.52 -14.01 -49.25
CA THR A 352 -2.12 -15.04 -48.27
C THR A 352 -1.21 -14.42 -47.22
N ILE A 353 -1.71 -14.31 -45.98
CA ILE A 353 -0.89 -13.97 -44.81
C ILE A 353 -0.32 -15.30 -44.28
N GLU A 354 0.98 -15.53 -44.45
CA GLU A 354 1.68 -16.60 -43.73
C GLU A 354 1.79 -16.20 -42.25
N PRO A 355 1.32 -17.03 -41.29
CA PRO A 355 1.53 -16.77 -39.88
C PRO A 355 3.01 -17.02 -39.53
N ALA A 356 3.68 -15.98 -39.06
CA ALA A 356 5.00 -16.09 -38.45
C ALA A 356 4.84 -16.46 -36.96
N ASP A 357 4.56 -17.73 -36.69
CA ASP A 357 4.76 -18.33 -35.36
C ASP A 357 5.62 -19.58 -35.50
N PRO A 358 6.78 -19.68 -34.84
CA PRO A 358 7.48 -20.95 -34.72
C PRO A 358 6.70 -21.88 -33.79
N ASP A 359 6.38 -23.08 -34.26
CA ASP A 359 5.90 -24.19 -33.44
C ASP A 359 6.94 -24.52 -32.35
N VAL A 360 6.74 -24.00 -31.13
CA VAL A 360 7.46 -24.44 -29.94
C VAL A 360 6.71 -25.63 -29.36
N SER A 361 7.17 -26.83 -29.68
CA SER A 361 6.76 -28.05 -28.98
C SER A 361 7.48 -28.12 -27.63
N PHE A 362 6.73 -27.97 -26.54
CA PHE A 362 7.24 -28.28 -25.21
C PHE A 362 7.16 -29.79 -24.98
N GLN A 363 8.31 -30.46 -25.01
CA GLN A 363 8.45 -31.82 -24.51
C GLN A 363 8.65 -31.74 -23.00
N VAL A 364 7.64 -32.13 -22.23
CA VAL A 364 7.72 -32.20 -20.77
C VAL A 364 8.34 -33.55 -20.41
N ASP A 365 9.64 -33.57 -20.13
CA ASP A 365 10.27 -34.68 -19.42
C ASP A 365 9.94 -34.55 -17.93
N PHE A 366 9.09 -35.45 -17.43
CA PHE A 366 8.86 -35.63 -16.00
C PHE A 366 10.00 -36.48 -15.45
N ASP A 367 10.93 -35.87 -14.69
CA ASP A 367 11.69 -36.61 -13.70
C ASP A 367 10.72 -37.06 -12.59
N GLN A 368 10.33 -38.33 -12.62
CA GLN A 368 9.65 -38.98 -11.51
C GLN A 368 10.61 -39.06 -10.32
N ALA A 369 10.50 -38.09 -9.41
CA ALA A 369 10.92 -38.31 -8.04
C ALA A 369 10.04 -39.43 -7.44
N ALA A 370 10.70 -40.41 -6.82
CA ALA A 370 10.06 -41.58 -6.23
C ALA A 370 8.97 -41.17 -5.22
N LEU A 371 7.79 -41.78 -5.37
CA LEU A 371 6.71 -41.77 -4.39
C LEU A 371 7.26 -42.22 -3.03
N ALA A 372 7.26 -41.32 -2.07
CA ALA A 372 7.37 -41.69 -0.66
C ALA A 372 6.04 -42.30 -0.21
N ASP A 373 6.13 -43.42 0.50
CA ASP A 373 5.01 -44.21 1.01
C ASP A 373 3.98 -43.39 1.82
N PRO A 374 2.69 -43.78 1.80
CA PRO A 374 1.67 -43.14 2.61
C PRO A 374 1.92 -43.38 4.10
N THR A 375 2.16 -42.30 4.86
CA THR A 375 2.17 -42.34 6.32
C THR A 375 0.75 -42.60 6.84
N ILE A 376 0.49 -43.83 7.26
CA ILE A 376 -0.71 -44.24 7.99
C ILE A 376 -0.63 -43.64 9.40
N TYR A 377 -1.52 -42.72 9.74
CA TYR A 377 -1.80 -42.39 11.14
C TYR A 377 -2.72 -43.46 11.72
N SER A 378 -2.16 -44.32 12.58
CA SER A 378 -2.92 -45.20 13.46
C SER A 378 -3.69 -44.37 14.48
N ILE A 379 -5.02 -44.38 14.36
CA ILE A 379 -5.93 -44.08 15.48
C ILE A 379 -6.20 -45.41 16.17
N ASP A 380 -5.63 -45.55 17.36
CA ASP A 380 -5.87 -46.70 18.23
C ASP A 380 -7.34 -46.67 18.66
N THR A 381 -8.11 -47.63 18.18
CA THR A 381 -9.52 -47.81 18.50
C THR A 381 -9.61 -48.96 19.48
N THR A 382 -9.73 -48.68 20.77
CA THR A 382 -10.19 -49.68 21.74
C THR A 382 -11.71 -49.66 21.81
N GLU A 383 -12.30 -50.78 21.42
CA GLU A 383 -13.73 -51.09 21.41
C GLU A 383 -14.41 -51.13 22.81
N PRO A 384 -15.75 -51.19 22.85
CA PRO A 384 -16.58 -50.63 23.93
C PRO A 384 -16.93 -51.65 25.01
N SER A 385 -17.17 -51.18 26.24
CA SER A 385 -17.93 -51.93 27.23
C SER A 385 -18.59 -51.02 28.27
N THR A 386 -19.92 -51.12 28.31
CA THR A 386 -20.84 -51.00 29.45
C THR A 386 -21.03 -49.65 30.16
N LEU A 387 -22.26 -49.14 30.01
CA LEU A 387 -22.95 -48.12 30.83
C LEU A 387 -22.88 -48.42 32.34
N PRO A 388 -22.98 -47.37 33.18
CA PRO A 388 -24.06 -47.36 34.15
C PRO A 388 -24.85 -46.04 34.25
N ASP A 389 -26.06 -46.18 34.79
CA ASP A 389 -27.19 -45.26 34.96
C ASP A 389 -26.93 -43.92 35.72
N PRO A 390 -27.85 -42.94 35.59
CA PRO A 390 -27.75 -41.64 36.27
C PRO A 390 -28.26 -41.71 37.71
N VAL A 391 -27.49 -41.17 38.67
CA VAL A 391 -27.92 -41.00 40.06
C VAL A 391 -28.23 -39.53 40.34
N ALA A 392 -29.45 -39.31 40.83
CA ALA A 392 -29.99 -38.03 41.29
C ALA A 392 -29.64 -37.73 42.77
N LEU A 393 -29.90 -36.47 43.16
CA LEU A 393 -29.94 -35.88 44.51
C LEU A 393 -28.60 -35.64 45.22
N ALA A 394 -28.30 -34.39 45.58
CA ALA A 394 -28.75 -33.77 46.84
C ALA A 394 -28.10 -32.39 47.08
N ALA A 395 -28.88 -31.45 47.60
CA ALA A 395 -28.40 -30.21 48.21
C ALA A 395 -27.61 -30.50 49.50
N PRO A 396 -26.90 -29.48 50.02
CA PRO A 396 -27.03 -29.23 51.45
C PRO A 396 -27.28 -27.75 51.77
N SER A 397 -28.36 -27.52 52.50
CA SER A 397 -28.53 -26.41 53.43
C SER A 397 -27.83 -26.73 54.76
N ASP A 398 -27.51 -25.65 55.50
CA ASP A 398 -27.17 -25.57 56.93
C ASP A 398 -25.70 -25.72 57.37
N LEU A 399 -25.03 -24.59 57.69
CA LEU A 399 -24.76 -24.10 59.07
C LEU A 399 -23.86 -22.82 59.06
N PRO A 400 -23.74 -22.03 60.15
CA PRO A 400 -24.25 -20.66 60.19
C PRO A 400 -23.19 -19.57 60.51
N GLY A 401 -23.58 -18.30 60.31
CA GLY A 401 -23.16 -17.19 61.16
C GLY A 401 -21.80 -16.54 60.87
N ALA A 402 -21.84 -15.37 60.21
CA ALA A 402 -21.21 -14.13 60.68
C ALA A 402 -21.42 -13.05 59.60
N LEU A 403 -22.45 -12.24 59.80
CA LEU A 403 -22.47 -10.87 59.33
C LEU A 403 -21.64 -10.08 60.33
N GLU A 404 -20.52 -9.50 59.91
CA GLU A 404 -19.96 -8.25 60.43
C GLU A 404 -18.75 -7.83 59.57
N ASP A 405 -18.65 -6.53 59.34
CA ASP A 405 -17.55 -5.76 58.76
C ASP A 405 -17.44 -5.67 57.22
N PHE A 406 -18.38 -4.88 56.68
CA PHE A 406 -18.08 -3.92 55.62
C PHE A 406 -17.25 -2.77 56.21
N GLU A 407 -15.93 -2.75 56.01
CA GLU A 407 -15.15 -1.50 55.90
C GLU A 407 -13.90 -1.72 55.02
N ASP A 408 -13.73 -0.82 54.06
CA ASP A 408 -12.49 -0.48 53.34
C ASP A 408 -11.90 -1.47 52.31
N PHE A 409 -12.44 -1.45 51.08
CA PHE A 409 -11.71 -1.91 49.88
C PHE A 409 -11.38 -0.69 49.00
N SER A 410 -10.27 -0.04 49.32
CA SER A 410 -9.56 0.84 48.39
C SER A 410 -8.96 0.00 47.25
N PRO A 411 -9.07 0.43 45.97
CA PRO A 411 -8.44 -0.29 44.86
C PRO A 411 -6.91 -0.23 44.97
N PRO A 412 -6.17 -1.26 44.52
CA PRO A 412 -4.71 -1.25 44.62
C PRO A 412 -4.15 -0.09 43.78
N GLN A 413 -3.45 0.84 44.44
CA GLN A 413 -2.69 1.88 43.75
C GLN A 413 -1.58 1.23 42.93
N LEU A 414 -1.63 1.43 41.62
CA LEU A 414 -0.54 1.16 40.70
C LEU A 414 0.68 1.99 41.12
N ALA A 415 1.77 1.32 41.48
CA ALA A 415 3.05 1.97 41.69
C ALA A 415 3.53 2.63 40.38
N PRO A 416 4.09 3.84 40.41
CA PRO A 416 4.66 4.45 39.21
C PRO A 416 5.90 3.67 38.77
N VAL A 417 5.86 3.17 37.54
CA VAL A 417 7.01 2.59 36.84
C VAL A 417 8.07 3.69 36.70
N ARG A 418 9.26 3.46 37.25
CA ARG A 418 10.43 4.33 37.05
C ARG A 418 10.98 4.11 35.64
N PRO A 419 11.33 5.16 34.87
CA PRO A 419 12.06 5.01 33.63
C PRO A 419 13.56 5.07 33.95
N ASP A 420 14.18 3.93 34.20
CA ASP A 420 15.65 3.84 34.23
C ASP A 420 16.09 2.57 33.51
N ALA A 421 16.14 2.67 32.18
CA ALA A 421 16.97 1.82 31.34
C ALA A 421 17.29 2.62 30.06
N SER A 422 18.32 3.44 30.13
CA SER A 422 18.97 3.96 28.91
C SER A 422 19.51 2.75 28.12
N PRO A 423 19.37 2.70 26.78
CA PRO A 423 19.96 1.62 26.00
C PRO A 423 21.49 1.64 26.16
N ARG A 424 22.08 0.49 26.50
CA ARG A 424 23.53 0.34 26.65
C ARG A 424 24.24 0.69 25.34
N SER A 425 25.35 1.40 25.44
CA SER A 425 26.14 1.76 24.26
C SER A 425 26.88 0.54 23.70
N ILE A 426 27.20 0.57 22.41
CA ILE A 426 27.96 -0.49 21.74
C ILE A 426 29.34 -0.68 22.39
N GLU A 427 29.93 0.36 22.97
CA GLU A 427 31.19 0.28 23.72
C GLU A 427 31.05 -0.54 25.01
N GLU A 428 29.90 -0.46 25.69
CA GLU A 428 29.65 -1.20 26.93
C GLU A 428 29.43 -2.70 26.65
N LEU A 429 28.81 -3.03 25.50
CA LEU A 429 28.64 -4.41 25.04
C LEU A 429 29.96 -5.04 24.55
N LEU A 430 30.84 -4.25 23.95
CA LEU A 430 32.17 -4.71 23.53
C LEU A 430 33.10 -4.94 24.73
N ALA A 431 33.04 -4.11 25.76
CA ALA A 431 33.82 -4.30 26.98
C ALA A 431 33.42 -5.56 27.77
N GLU A 432 32.12 -5.91 27.76
CA GLU A 432 31.63 -7.13 28.41
C GLU A 432 32.01 -8.40 27.64
N ALA A 433 32.08 -8.34 26.30
CA ALA A 433 32.58 -9.43 25.47
C ALA A 433 34.09 -9.66 25.63
N GLU A 434 34.88 -8.59 25.82
CA GLU A 434 36.33 -8.69 26.02
C GLU A 434 36.70 -9.27 27.39
N MET A 435 35.88 -9.04 28.43
CA MET A 435 36.05 -9.67 29.74
C MET A 435 35.61 -11.15 29.77
N ALA A 436 34.72 -11.57 28.88
CA ALA A 436 34.25 -12.96 28.82
C ALA A 436 35.26 -13.92 28.14
N GLU A 437 36.19 -13.41 27.33
CA GLU A 437 37.27 -14.23 26.74
C GLU A 437 38.46 -14.44 27.70
N LEU A 438 38.60 -13.63 28.75
CA LEU A 438 39.74 -13.72 29.69
C LEU A 438 39.57 -14.81 30.77
N ASP A 439 38.38 -15.42 30.88
CA ASP A 439 38.06 -16.45 31.88
C ASP A 439 38.07 -17.87 31.28
N ARG A 440 38.66 -18.02 30.08
CA ARG A 440 38.69 -19.28 29.32
C ARG A 440 40.07 -19.78 28.90
N ASP A 441 41.13 -19.35 29.59
CA ASP A 441 42.48 -19.93 29.52
C ASP A 441 42.97 -20.47 30.86
#